data_AF-A0A7G9ZC38-F1
#
_entry.id   AF-A0A7G9ZC38-F1
#
_cell.length_a   1.000
_cell.length_b   1.000
_cell.length_c   1.000
_cell.angle_alpha   90.00
_cell.angle_beta   90.00
_cell.angle_gamma   90.00
#
_symmetry.space_group_name_H-M   'P 1'
#
loop_
_entity.id
_entity.type
_entity.pdbx_description
1 polymer ?
#
loop_
_entity_poly.entity_id
_entity_poly.type
_entity_poly.pdbx_seq_one_letter_code
_entity_poly.pdbx_strand_id
1 'polypeptide(L)'
;MLAVQRKGTPILLHANITNQVARYLIEMKFIPSLEGAEVIKEEISHGGSRFDFLLRKNGRGIYLEVKSCTLFANRVAMFPDAVTERGKRHLLELAEMARNGIRSIMLFIVHYPHVQWFMPDFHTDYDFSLNMLKVRNDLMILPVAIEWKSDLSVSQNVEILEIPWDYLHHEVKDRGSYLLVLKLERQKLIEVGRLGKFMFQKGYYIYVGSAMSNLRARIKRHKQKRKNMHWHIDYLTQVTDGFLSILIRSSQRQACEVARSFSSIMKSGPYGFGSSDCKCLTHLFWSEKSPLQREAFHDVLQRFRMRHP
;
A
#
# COMPACT_ATOMS: atom_id res chain seq x y z
N MET A 1 21.62 2.43 2.77
CA MET A 1 21.17 1.77 4.02
C MET A 1 20.74 0.36 3.65
N LEU A 2 21.48 -0.67 4.09
CA LEU A 2 21.23 -2.06 3.70
C LEU A 2 20.09 -2.70 4.52
N ALA A 3 20.01 -2.38 5.81
CA ALA A 3 18.98 -2.85 6.72
C ALA A 3 18.53 -1.73 7.70
N VAL A 4 17.35 -1.89 8.29
CA VAL A 4 16.79 -1.09 9.39
C VAL A 4 16.36 -2.02 10.52
N GLN A 5 16.53 -1.62 11.77
CA GLN A 5 16.03 -2.40 12.91
C GLN A 5 14.61 -1.95 13.30
N ARG A 6 13.69 -2.90 13.47
CA ARG A 6 12.33 -2.64 14.00
C ARG A 6 12.02 -3.61 15.12
N LYS A 7 11.77 -3.08 16.33
CA LYS A 7 11.46 -3.87 17.54
C LYS A 7 12.47 -5.01 17.78
N GLY A 8 13.76 -4.75 17.53
CA GLY A 8 14.84 -5.74 17.69
C GLY A 8 15.16 -6.55 16.43
N THR A 9 14.25 -6.66 15.46
CA THR A 9 14.44 -7.45 14.22
C THR A 9 15.12 -6.61 13.13
N PRO A 10 16.20 -7.08 12.50
CA PRO A 10 16.74 -6.44 11.30
C PRO A 10 15.84 -6.70 10.08
N ILE A 11 15.59 -5.66 9.31
CA ILE A 11 14.78 -5.68 8.09
C ILE A 11 15.66 -5.19 6.95
N LEU A 12 15.92 -6.06 5.98
CA LEU A 12 16.66 -5.69 4.79
C LEU A 12 15.78 -4.92 3.80
N LEU A 13 16.31 -3.85 3.21
CA LEU A 13 15.56 -2.96 2.29
C LEU A 13 15.99 -3.06 0.83
N HIS A 14 17.00 -3.88 0.49
CA HIS A 14 17.58 -3.92 -0.86
C HIS A 14 17.00 -5.04 -1.73
N ALA A 15 16.30 -4.66 -2.81
CA ALA A 15 15.67 -5.60 -3.75
C ALA A 15 16.66 -6.55 -4.45
N ASN A 16 17.89 -6.12 -4.75
CA ASN A 16 18.89 -6.98 -5.40
C ASN A 16 19.30 -8.19 -4.52
N ILE A 17 19.19 -8.05 -3.20
CA ILE A 17 19.47 -9.15 -2.26
C ILE A 17 18.28 -10.11 -2.22
N THR A 18 17.06 -9.66 -2.54
CA THR A 18 15.86 -10.50 -2.50
C THR A 18 15.94 -11.67 -3.49
N ASN A 19 16.51 -11.51 -4.69
CA ASN A 19 16.69 -12.62 -5.63
C ASN A 19 17.70 -13.64 -5.09
N GLN A 20 18.79 -13.20 -4.46
CA GLN A 20 19.76 -14.08 -3.82
C GLN A 20 19.13 -14.85 -2.65
N VAL A 21 18.30 -14.16 -1.85
CA VAL A 21 17.52 -14.79 -0.77
C VAL A 21 16.55 -15.83 -1.34
N ALA A 22 15.79 -15.50 -2.40
CA ALA A 22 14.89 -16.44 -3.05
C ALA A 22 15.63 -17.70 -3.50
N ARG A 23 16.77 -17.52 -4.19
CA ARG A 23 17.63 -18.62 -4.63
C ARG A 23 18.07 -19.48 -3.44
N TYR A 24 18.62 -18.86 -2.39
CA TYR A 24 19.06 -19.56 -1.19
C TYR A 24 17.91 -20.38 -0.55
N LEU A 25 16.74 -19.79 -0.39
CA LEU A 25 15.57 -20.48 0.18
C LEU A 25 15.10 -21.68 -0.66
N ILE A 26 15.20 -21.58 -1.99
CA ILE A 26 14.85 -22.66 -2.92
C ILE A 26 15.89 -23.78 -2.85
N GLU A 27 17.18 -23.45 -2.98
CA GLU A 27 18.28 -24.43 -2.96
C GLU A 27 18.36 -25.17 -1.63
N MET A 28 18.12 -24.48 -0.51
CA MET A 28 18.09 -25.07 0.83
C MET A 28 16.76 -25.75 1.16
N LYS A 29 15.79 -25.75 0.25
CA LYS A 29 14.46 -26.38 0.41
C LYS A 29 13.64 -25.82 1.58
N PHE A 30 13.85 -24.56 1.94
CA PHE A 30 13.14 -23.93 3.06
C PHE A 30 11.72 -23.48 2.69
N ILE A 31 11.39 -23.32 1.41
CA ILE A 31 10.03 -23.03 0.96
C ILE A 31 9.29 -24.36 0.70
N PRO A 32 8.33 -24.78 1.55
CA PRO A 32 7.74 -26.12 1.46
C PRO A 32 7.11 -26.44 0.10
N SER A 33 6.41 -25.48 -0.49
CA SER A 33 5.76 -25.63 -1.80
C SER A 33 6.75 -25.77 -2.97
N LEU A 34 8.00 -25.35 -2.78
CA LEU A 34 9.08 -25.43 -3.77
C LEU A 34 10.11 -26.53 -3.45
N GLU A 35 9.87 -27.39 -2.45
CA GLU A 35 10.78 -28.49 -2.15
C GLU A 35 11.01 -29.37 -3.39
N GLY A 36 12.29 -29.69 -3.67
CA GLY A 36 12.70 -30.46 -4.85
C GLY A 36 12.69 -29.67 -6.16
N ALA A 37 12.47 -28.36 -6.13
CA ALA A 37 12.72 -27.49 -7.28
C ALA A 37 14.20 -27.15 -7.40
N GLU A 38 14.72 -27.14 -8.63
CA GLU A 38 16.09 -26.77 -8.95
C GLU A 38 16.09 -25.49 -9.78
N VAL A 39 16.98 -24.54 -9.46
CA VAL A 39 17.18 -23.34 -10.29
C VAL A 39 17.96 -23.72 -11.54
N ILE A 40 17.33 -23.62 -12.71
CA ILE A 40 17.95 -23.96 -14.00
C ILE A 40 18.57 -22.73 -14.66
N LYS A 41 17.88 -21.59 -14.57
CA LYS A 41 18.34 -20.35 -15.20
C LYS A 41 17.79 -19.15 -14.45
N GLU A 42 18.60 -18.12 -14.34
CA GLU A 42 18.19 -16.80 -13.84
C GLU A 42 17.87 -15.88 -15.02
N GLU A 43 17.11 -14.82 -14.76
CA GLU A 43 16.89 -13.72 -15.72
C GLU A 43 16.37 -14.24 -17.08
N ILE A 44 15.43 -15.19 -17.03
CA ILE A 44 14.87 -15.87 -18.19
C ILE A 44 13.88 -14.97 -18.92
N SER A 45 14.07 -14.78 -20.23
CA SER A 45 13.14 -14.02 -21.07
C SER A 45 12.03 -14.94 -21.59
N HIS A 46 10.79 -14.45 -21.56
CA HIS A 46 9.63 -15.10 -22.18
C HIS A 46 8.63 -14.02 -22.58
N GLY A 47 8.19 -14.04 -23.85
CA GLY A 47 7.38 -12.96 -24.40
C GLY A 47 8.08 -11.61 -24.30
N GLY A 48 7.38 -10.61 -23.76
CA GLY A 48 7.88 -9.24 -23.58
C GLY A 48 8.56 -8.94 -22.24
N SER A 49 8.63 -9.92 -21.33
CA SER A 49 9.23 -9.74 -20.00
C SER A 49 10.41 -10.67 -19.75
N ARG A 50 11.12 -10.34 -18.68
CA ARG A 50 12.18 -11.14 -18.10
C ARG A 50 11.80 -11.47 -16.67
N PHE A 51 11.79 -12.76 -16.37
CA PHE A 51 11.45 -13.32 -15.06
C PHE A 51 12.72 -13.73 -14.31
N ASP A 52 12.68 -13.65 -12.98
CA ASP A 52 13.85 -13.85 -12.14
C ASP A 52 14.43 -15.26 -12.25
N PHE A 53 13.57 -16.30 -12.31
CA PHE A 53 14.02 -17.69 -12.36
C PHE A 53 13.20 -18.58 -13.29
N LEU A 54 13.87 -19.54 -13.93
CA LEU A 54 13.30 -20.78 -14.44
C LEU A 54 13.73 -21.92 -13.52
N LEU A 55 12.75 -22.54 -12.86
CA LEU A 55 12.97 -23.73 -12.03
C LEU A 55 12.60 -25.01 -12.79
N ARG A 56 13.11 -26.15 -12.31
CA ARG A 56 12.64 -27.49 -12.71
C ARG A 56 12.20 -28.26 -11.48
N LYS A 57 10.98 -28.80 -11.51
CA LYS A 57 10.45 -29.69 -10.46
C LYS A 57 9.66 -30.82 -11.12
N ASN A 58 10.01 -32.07 -10.81
CA ASN A 58 9.40 -33.28 -11.39
C ASN A 58 9.40 -33.27 -12.93
N GLY A 59 10.54 -32.90 -13.54
CA GLY A 59 10.72 -32.84 -14.99
C GLY A 59 9.99 -31.70 -15.70
N ARG A 60 9.29 -30.82 -14.98
CA ARG A 60 8.55 -29.67 -15.56
C ARG A 60 9.20 -28.35 -15.21
N GLY A 61 9.28 -27.45 -16.19
CA GLY A 61 9.72 -26.07 -16.00
C GLY A 61 8.70 -25.23 -15.24
N ILE A 62 9.17 -24.32 -14.39
CA ILE A 62 8.35 -23.37 -13.64
C ILE A 62 8.98 -21.98 -13.77
N TYR A 63 8.24 -21.02 -14.32
CA TYR A 63 8.65 -19.61 -14.33
C TYR A 63 8.34 -18.98 -12.97
N LEU A 64 9.30 -18.28 -12.39
CA LEU A 64 9.15 -17.66 -11.08
C LEU A 64 9.61 -16.21 -11.12
N GLU A 65 8.74 -15.32 -10.67
CA GLU A 65 9.04 -13.91 -10.40
C GLU A 65 9.07 -13.68 -8.89
N VAL A 66 10.08 -12.97 -8.41
CA VAL A 66 10.29 -12.59 -7.03
C VAL A 66 9.86 -11.14 -6.80
N LYS A 67 9.26 -10.90 -5.64
CA LYS A 67 8.86 -9.58 -5.16
C LYS A 67 9.31 -9.44 -3.71
N SER A 68 9.99 -8.34 -3.40
CA SER A 68 10.33 -7.98 -2.02
C SER A 68 9.15 -7.23 -1.39
N CYS A 69 8.79 -7.61 -0.17
CA CYS A 69 7.73 -6.97 0.61
C CYS A 69 8.28 -6.50 1.96
N THR A 70 8.32 -5.19 2.14
CA THR A 70 8.82 -4.51 3.35
C THR A 70 7.74 -3.66 4.05
N LEU A 71 6.55 -3.54 3.46
CA LEU A 71 5.40 -2.88 4.06
C LEU A 71 4.63 -3.89 4.92
N PHE A 72 4.75 -3.75 6.25
CA PHE A 72 4.04 -4.58 7.21
C PHE A 72 3.70 -3.81 8.49
N ALA A 73 2.56 -4.11 9.08
CA ALA A 73 2.11 -3.63 10.38
C ALA A 73 0.94 -4.50 10.83
N ASN A 74 0.64 -4.54 12.14
CA ASN A 74 -0.51 -5.28 12.67
C ASN A 74 -0.60 -6.69 12.06
N ARG A 75 0.45 -7.50 12.13
CA ARG A 75 0.52 -8.86 11.55
C ARG A 75 0.09 -9.00 10.07
N VAL A 76 0.03 -7.91 9.31
CA VAL A 76 -0.32 -7.87 7.90
C VAL A 76 0.90 -7.39 7.12
N ALA A 77 1.21 -8.04 6.01
CA ALA A 77 2.13 -7.58 5.00
C ALA A 77 1.36 -7.14 3.75
N MET A 78 1.79 -6.06 3.10
CA MET A 78 1.17 -5.58 1.88
C MET A 78 2.17 -5.26 0.77
N PHE A 79 1.79 -5.53 -0.47
CA PHE A 79 2.57 -5.18 -1.65
C PHE A 79 1.67 -4.65 -2.78
N PRO A 80 2.07 -3.62 -3.54
CA PRO A 80 3.32 -2.87 -3.44
C PRO A 80 3.21 -1.65 -2.51
N ASP A 81 4.35 -1.12 -2.06
CA ASP A 81 4.43 0.13 -1.28
C ASP A 81 4.35 1.40 -2.15
N ALA A 82 4.46 1.25 -3.48
CA ALA A 82 4.27 2.28 -4.49
C ALA A 82 3.58 1.70 -5.75
N VAL A 83 2.95 2.54 -6.57
CA VAL A 83 2.35 2.09 -7.85
C VAL A 83 3.40 1.39 -8.72
N THR A 84 3.08 0.19 -9.23
CA THR A 84 4.01 -0.66 -9.97
C THR A 84 3.42 -1.21 -11.27
N GLU A 85 3.62 -0.44 -12.35
CA GLU A 85 3.23 -0.89 -13.70
C GLU A 85 3.98 -2.16 -14.15
N ARG A 86 5.28 -2.25 -13.81
CA ARG A 86 6.08 -3.44 -14.11
C ARG A 86 5.59 -4.67 -13.35
N GLY A 87 5.31 -4.55 -12.06
CA GLY A 87 4.80 -5.66 -11.25
C GLY A 87 3.44 -6.16 -11.76
N LYS A 88 2.54 -5.23 -12.11
CA LYS A 88 1.24 -5.55 -12.73
C LYS A 88 1.40 -6.27 -14.08
N ARG A 89 2.32 -5.81 -14.94
CA ARG A 89 2.61 -6.47 -16.21
C ARG A 89 3.09 -7.91 -16.00
N HIS A 90 4.08 -8.12 -15.14
CA HIS A 90 4.65 -9.45 -14.87
C HIS A 90 3.60 -10.40 -14.26
N LEU A 91 2.71 -9.88 -13.40
CA LEU A 91 1.58 -10.64 -12.85
C LEU A 91 0.63 -11.14 -13.94
N LEU A 92 0.27 -10.28 -14.88
CA LEU A 92 -0.64 -10.63 -15.96
C LEU A 92 -0.01 -11.62 -16.96
N GLU A 93 1.25 -11.41 -17.30
CA GLU A 93 1.99 -12.32 -18.20
C GLU A 93 2.17 -13.71 -17.58
N LEU A 94 2.56 -13.79 -16.29
CA LEU A 94 2.65 -15.10 -15.61
C LEU A 94 1.31 -15.81 -15.52
N ALA A 95 0.22 -15.08 -15.29
CA ALA A 95 -1.12 -15.64 -15.28
C ALA A 95 -1.57 -16.14 -16.67
N GLU A 96 -1.20 -15.42 -17.73
CA GLU A 96 -1.45 -15.86 -19.10
C GLU A 96 -0.66 -17.13 -19.43
N MET A 97 0.62 -17.18 -19.08
CA MET A 97 1.44 -18.39 -19.19
C MET A 97 0.81 -19.57 -18.45
N ALA A 98 0.31 -19.34 -17.23
CA ALA A 98 -0.36 -20.36 -16.43
C ALA A 98 -1.64 -20.90 -17.09
N ARG A 99 -2.49 -20.03 -17.64
CA ARG A 99 -3.66 -20.43 -18.42
C ARG A 99 -3.30 -21.26 -19.65
N ASN A 100 -2.13 -21.02 -20.24
CA ASN A 100 -1.59 -21.78 -21.37
C ASN A 100 -0.82 -23.05 -20.96
N GLY A 101 -0.93 -23.48 -19.69
CA GLY A 101 -0.34 -24.72 -19.18
C GLY A 101 1.14 -24.62 -18.78
N ILE A 102 1.74 -23.43 -18.85
CA ILE A 102 3.10 -23.18 -18.38
C ILE A 102 3.05 -22.90 -16.88
N ARG A 103 3.70 -23.71 -16.06
CA ARG A 103 3.72 -23.48 -14.61
C ARG A 103 4.40 -22.15 -14.31
N SER A 104 3.72 -21.31 -13.55
CA SER A 104 4.16 -19.96 -13.21
C SER A 104 3.88 -19.66 -11.74
N ILE A 105 4.80 -18.97 -11.07
CA ILE A 105 4.71 -18.60 -9.66
C ILE A 105 5.11 -17.13 -9.50
N MET A 106 4.33 -16.40 -8.71
CA MET A 106 4.76 -15.11 -8.17
C MET A 106 5.07 -15.27 -6.68
N LEU A 107 6.36 -15.22 -6.34
CA LEU A 107 6.89 -15.38 -4.98
C LEU A 107 7.04 -14.00 -4.33
N PHE A 108 6.36 -13.77 -3.21
CA PHE A 108 6.56 -12.59 -2.37
C PHE A 108 7.41 -12.97 -1.16
N ILE A 109 8.56 -12.33 -0.98
CA ILE A 109 9.39 -12.47 0.20
C ILE A 109 9.09 -11.33 1.15
N VAL A 110 8.43 -11.65 2.26
CA VAL A 110 8.13 -10.73 3.34
C VAL A 110 9.25 -10.77 4.37
N HIS A 111 9.96 -9.66 4.52
CA HIS A 111 11.14 -9.54 5.39
C HIS A 111 10.79 -9.33 6.87
N TYR A 112 9.70 -9.92 7.35
CA TYR A 112 9.26 -9.83 8.74
C TYR A 112 8.49 -11.10 9.15
N PRO A 113 8.94 -11.83 10.18
CA PRO A 113 8.36 -13.14 10.52
C PRO A 113 7.05 -13.06 11.30
N HIS A 114 6.72 -11.91 11.91
CA HIS A 114 5.53 -11.78 12.77
C HIS A 114 4.27 -11.32 12.03
N VAL A 115 4.15 -11.66 10.74
CA VAL A 115 2.93 -11.46 9.95
C VAL A 115 2.18 -12.78 9.77
N GLN A 116 0.87 -12.69 9.66
CA GLN A 116 -0.02 -13.83 9.41
C GLN A 116 -0.67 -13.72 8.03
N TRP A 117 -1.00 -12.50 7.60
CA TRP A 117 -1.69 -12.26 6.35
C TRP A 117 -0.84 -11.49 5.35
N PHE A 118 -0.96 -11.87 4.08
CA PHE A 118 -0.45 -11.11 2.95
C PHE A 118 -1.62 -10.59 2.11
N MET A 119 -1.58 -9.31 1.76
CA MET A 119 -2.60 -8.66 0.95
C MET A 119 -1.96 -7.77 -0.12
N PRO A 120 -2.56 -7.61 -1.31
CA PRO A 120 -2.14 -6.53 -2.18
C PRO A 120 -2.46 -5.17 -1.52
N ASP A 121 -1.58 -4.17 -1.63
CA ASP A 121 -1.82 -2.82 -1.12
C ASP A 121 -2.80 -2.06 -2.02
N PHE A 122 -4.08 -2.36 -1.86
CA PHE A 122 -5.16 -1.74 -2.62
C PHE A 122 -5.33 -0.24 -2.34
N HIS A 123 -4.75 0.27 -1.25
CA HIS A 123 -4.73 1.69 -0.94
C HIS A 123 -3.71 2.45 -1.82
N THR A 124 -2.56 1.84 -2.11
CA THR A 124 -1.52 2.42 -2.96
C THR A 124 -1.74 2.10 -4.44
N ASP A 125 -1.77 0.81 -4.79
CA ASP A 125 -1.91 0.34 -6.16
C ASP A 125 -3.19 -0.50 -6.32
N TYR A 126 -4.27 0.23 -6.56
CA TYR A 126 -5.60 -0.37 -6.75
C TYR A 126 -5.67 -1.26 -7.99
N ASP A 127 -4.95 -0.90 -9.07
CA ASP A 127 -5.02 -1.65 -10.32
C ASP A 127 -4.21 -2.95 -10.23
N PHE A 128 -3.05 -2.95 -9.56
CA PHE A 128 -2.33 -4.19 -9.23
C PHE A 128 -3.23 -5.12 -8.40
N SER A 129 -3.88 -4.59 -7.37
CA SER A 129 -4.73 -5.35 -6.46
C SER A 129 -5.93 -5.99 -7.16
N LEU A 130 -6.59 -5.25 -8.04
CA LEU A 130 -7.68 -5.78 -8.87
C LEU A 130 -7.20 -6.91 -9.78
N ASN A 131 -6.02 -6.79 -10.38
CA ASN A 131 -5.50 -7.84 -11.25
C ASN A 131 -5.06 -9.09 -10.46
N MET A 132 -4.49 -8.91 -9.26
CA MET A 132 -4.16 -10.02 -8.37
C MET A 132 -5.42 -10.81 -7.98
N LEU A 133 -6.53 -10.14 -7.69
CA LEU A 133 -7.82 -10.79 -7.46
C LEU A 133 -8.33 -11.55 -8.68
N LYS A 134 -8.19 -10.99 -9.89
CA LYS A 134 -8.64 -11.63 -11.13
C LYS A 134 -7.89 -12.92 -11.43
N VAL A 135 -6.57 -12.93 -11.23
CA VAL A 135 -5.70 -14.07 -11.60
C VAL A 135 -5.53 -15.10 -10.49
N ARG A 136 -6.18 -14.93 -9.33
CA ARG A 136 -5.97 -15.77 -8.14
C ARG A 136 -6.16 -17.28 -8.36
N ASN A 137 -6.98 -17.67 -9.33
CA ASN A 137 -7.23 -19.07 -9.68
C ASN A 137 -6.35 -19.58 -10.83
N ASP A 138 -5.69 -18.67 -11.55
CA ASP A 138 -4.85 -18.99 -12.70
C ASP A 138 -3.38 -19.10 -12.28
N LEU A 139 -2.92 -18.19 -11.42
CA LEU A 139 -1.52 -18.04 -11.04
C LEU A 139 -1.29 -18.46 -9.59
N MET A 140 -0.26 -19.26 -9.34
CA MET A 140 0.20 -19.53 -7.98
C MET A 140 0.88 -18.29 -7.40
N ILE A 141 0.22 -17.68 -6.44
CA ILE A 141 0.72 -16.55 -5.67
C ILE A 141 1.20 -17.08 -4.32
N LEU A 142 2.49 -16.94 -4.06
CA LEU A 142 3.15 -17.56 -2.93
C LEU A 142 3.84 -16.49 -2.06
N PRO A 143 3.18 -15.97 -1.02
CA PRO A 143 3.82 -15.12 -0.04
C PRO A 143 4.47 -15.96 1.06
N VAL A 144 5.75 -15.67 1.34
CA VAL A 144 6.52 -16.31 2.41
C VAL A 144 7.11 -15.26 3.33
N ALA A 145 6.96 -15.43 4.64
CA ALA A 145 7.64 -14.64 5.64
C ALA A 145 8.97 -15.29 6.03
N ILE A 146 10.00 -14.46 6.18
CA ILE A 146 11.33 -14.89 6.60
C ILE A 146 11.80 -14.09 7.81
N GLU A 147 12.66 -14.72 8.60
CA GLU A 147 13.35 -14.10 9.71
C GLU A 147 14.83 -13.86 9.36
N TRP A 148 15.31 -12.65 9.64
CA TRP A 148 16.73 -12.32 9.58
C TRP A 148 17.35 -12.51 10.97
N LYS A 149 18.45 -13.26 11.04
CA LYS A 149 19.27 -13.36 12.25
C LYS A 149 20.10 -12.09 12.45
N SER A 150 20.70 -11.95 13.63
CA SER A 150 21.54 -10.79 13.99
C SER A 150 22.77 -10.62 13.08
N ASP A 151 23.27 -11.70 12.49
CA ASP A 151 24.37 -11.71 11.52
C ASP A 151 23.93 -11.44 10.07
N LEU A 152 22.65 -11.09 9.87
CA LEU A 152 22.02 -10.90 8.55
C LEU A 152 21.94 -12.17 7.70
N SER A 153 22.10 -13.35 8.28
CA SER A 153 21.71 -14.61 7.62
C SER A 153 20.19 -14.83 7.74
N VAL A 154 19.63 -15.58 6.79
CA VAL A 154 18.20 -15.93 6.79
C VAL A 154 17.98 -17.18 7.64
N SER A 155 16.98 -17.16 8.50
CA SER A 155 16.54 -18.32 9.29
C SER A 155 15.97 -19.42 8.39
N GLN A 156 16.01 -20.66 8.87
CA GLN A 156 15.37 -21.79 8.19
C GLN A 156 13.85 -21.76 8.32
N ASN A 157 13.33 -20.99 9.30
CA ASN A 157 11.92 -20.83 9.55
C ASN A 157 11.31 -19.92 8.48
N VAL A 158 10.60 -20.54 7.54
CA VAL A 158 9.84 -19.86 6.49
C VAL A 158 8.37 -20.21 6.66
N GLU A 159 7.54 -19.19 6.82
CA GLU A 159 6.09 -19.36 6.95
C GLU A 159 5.40 -18.95 5.66
N ILE A 160 4.53 -19.80 5.13
CA ILE A 160 3.63 -19.43 4.02
C ILE A 160 2.47 -18.62 4.61
N LEU A 161 2.26 -17.42 4.07
CA LEU A 161 1.25 -16.51 4.59
C LEU A 161 -0.12 -16.76 3.95
N GLU A 162 -1.17 -16.54 4.74
CA GLU A 162 -2.54 -16.62 4.26
C GLU A 162 -2.87 -15.38 3.41
N ILE A 163 -3.48 -15.59 2.24
CA ILE A 163 -4.11 -14.52 1.47
C ILE A 163 -5.63 -14.58 1.72
N PRO A 164 -6.20 -13.58 2.43
CA PRO A 164 -7.61 -13.60 2.83
C PRO A 164 -8.50 -13.17 1.65
N TRP A 165 -8.70 -14.06 0.68
CA TRP A 165 -9.37 -13.74 -0.59
C TRP A 165 -10.78 -13.18 -0.43
N ASP A 166 -11.58 -13.70 0.51
CA ASP A 166 -12.94 -13.23 0.75
C ASP A 166 -12.95 -11.79 1.28
N TYR A 167 -12.11 -11.51 2.28
CA TYR A 167 -11.91 -10.16 2.78
C TYR A 167 -11.50 -9.18 1.67
N LEU A 168 -10.53 -9.58 0.83
CA LEU A 168 -10.07 -8.77 -0.29
C LEU A 168 -11.16 -8.52 -1.34
N HIS A 169 -11.98 -9.53 -1.64
CA HIS A 169 -13.13 -9.36 -2.54
C HIS A 169 -14.12 -8.31 -2.02
N HIS A 170 -14.30 -8.23 -0.70
CA HIS A 170 -15.11 -7.19 -0.08
C HIS A 170 -14.43 -5.82 -0.09
N GLU A 171 -13.15 -5.71 0.28
CA GLU A 171 -12.47 -4.43 0.52
C GLU A 171 -11.87 -3.75 -0.72
N VAL A 172 -11.44 -4.51 -1.74
CA VAL A 172 -10.78 -3.97 -2.95
C VAL A 172 -11.81 -3.32 -3.88
N LYS A 173 -12.33 -2.15 -3.47
CA LYS A 173 -13.33 -1.37 -4.19
C LYS A 173 -12.89 0.08 -4.39
N ASP A 174 -13.44 0.74 -5.42
CA ASP A 174 -13.14 2.15 -5.67
C ASP A 174 -13.89 3.11 -4.72
N ARG A 175 -13.72 2.90 -3.42
CA ARG A 175 -14.39 3.62 -2.33
C ARG A 175 -13.54 3.63 -1.05
N GLY A 176 -13.87 4.55 -0.15
CA GLY A 176 -13.28 4.64 1.19
C GLY A 176 -13.05 6.08 1.64
N SER A 177 -12.17 6.24 2.61
CA SER A 177 -11.70 7.53 3.11
C SER A 177 -10.45 8.00 2.37
N TYR A 178 -10.13 9.28 2.48
CA TYR A 178 -8.89 9.84 1.97
C TYR A 178 -8.40 10.99 2.83
N LEU A 179 -7.10 11.20 2.79
CA LEU A 179 -6.42 12.37 3.34
C LEU A 179 -5.93 13.25 2.20
N LEU A 180 -6.17 14.55 2.29
CA LEU A 180 -5.44 15.54 1.49
C LEU A 180 -4.46 16.25 2.40
N VAL A 181 -3.17 16.05 2.14
CA VAL A 181 -2.08 16.77 2.81
C VAL A 181 -1.72 17.97 1.95
N LEU A 182 -1.98 19.16 2.49
CA LEU A 182 -1.81 20.43 1.80
C LEU A 182 -0.74 21.27 2.48
N LYS A 183 0.00 22.10 1.72
CA LYS A 183 0.99 23.05 2.25
C LYS A 183 0.57 24.48 1.92
N LEU A 184 0.70 25.38 2.88
CA LEU A 184 0.69 26.82 2.68
C LEU A 184 2.04 27.41 3.09
N GLU A 185 2.70 28.12 2.18
CA GLU A 185 4.00 28.76 2.43
C GLU A 185 3.87 30.13 3.09
N ARG A 186 2.68 30.71 3.02
CA ARG A 186 2.30 31.96 3.67
C ARG A 186 0.87 31.87 4.17
N GLN A 187 0.54 32.67 5.19
CA GLN A 187 -0.83 32.81 5.62
C GLN A 187 -1.70 33.41 4.51
N LYS A 188 -2.96 32.98 4.39
CA LYS A 188 -3.91 33.42 3.36
C LYS A 188 -5.30 33.59 3.98
N LEU A 189 -5.96 34.71 3.70
CA LEU A 189 -7.39 34.89 3.96
C LEU A 189 -8.18 34.22 2.84
N ILE A 190 -9.02 33.25 3.17
CA ILE A 190 -9.79 32.48 2.17
C ILE A 190 -11.27 32.54 2.54
N GLU A 191 -12.12 32.86 1.57
CA GLU A 191 -13.57 32.77 1.68
C GLU A 191 -14.04 31.37 1.26
N VAL A 192 -14.65 30.64 2.19
CA VAL A 192 -15.01 29.22 2.04
C VAL A 192 -16.53 29.09 1.90
N GLY A 193 -17.05 29.56 0.77
CA GLY A 193 -18.48 29.53 0.47
C GLY A 193 -19.32 30.07 1.63
N ARG A 194 -20.33 29.29 2.07
CA ARG A 194 -21.24 29.68 3.17
C ARG A 194 -20.61 29.65 4.56
N LEU A 195 -19.42 29.04 4.75
CA LEU A 195 -18.73 29.07 6.05
C LEU A 195 -18.10 30.44 6.34
N GLY A 196 -17.93 31.29 5.33
CA GLY A 196 -17.36 32.62 5.51
C GLY A 196 -15.83 32.67 5.34
N LYS A 197 -15.21 33.73 5.86
CA LYS A 197 -13.79 34.04 5.67
C LYS A 197 -12.96 33.54 6.85
N PHE A 198 -11.87 32.85 6.55
CA PHE A 198 -10.93 32.36 7.56
C PHE A 198 -9.49 32.72 7.22
N MET A 199 -8.71 33.05 8.23
CA MET A 199 -7.27 33.22 8.11
C MET A 199 -6.59 31.86 8.26
N PHE A 200 -6.13 31.30 7.14
CA PHE A 200 -5.34 30.07 7.14
C PHE A 200 -3.87 30.41 7.35
N GLN A 201 -3.26 29.84 8.39
CA GLN A 201 -1.87 30.02 8.76
C GLN A 201 -0.91 29.31 7.79
N LYS A 202 0.33 29.80 7.71
CA LYS A 202 1.43 29.07 7.07
C LYS A 202 1.59 27.70 7.75
N GLY A 203 1.84 26.64 6.98
CA GLY A 203 2.08 25.30 7.52
C GLY A 203 1.45 24.20 6.67
N TYR A 204 1.16 23.07 7.32
CA TYR A 204 0.60 21.88 6.72
C TYR A 204 -0.83 21.66 7.20
N TYR A 205 -1.67 21.19 6.29
CA TYR A 205 -3.06 20.85 6.57
C TYR A 205 -3.32 19.40 6.21
N ILE A 206 -4.10 18.71 7.03
CA ILE A 206 -4.71 17.42 6.70
C ILE A 206 -6.20 17.61 6.64
N TYR A 207 -6.78 17.31 5.48
CA TYR A 207 -8.22 17.18 5.34
C TYR A 207 -8.62 15.72 5.23
N VAL A 208 -9.61 15.30 6.01
CA VAL A 208 -10.18 13.95 5.97
C VAL A 208 -11.51 13.97 5.22
N GLY A 209 -11.59 13.23 4.12
CA GLY A 209 -12.83 13.08 3.35
C GLY A 209 -13.19 11.61 3.13
N SER A 210 -14.35 11.39 2.53
CA SER A 210 -14.76 10.06 2.03
C SER A 210 -15.39 10.13 0.65
N ALA A 211 -15.30 9.02 -0.06
CA ALA A 211 -16.08 8.75 -1.26
C ALA A 211 -16.48 7.28 -1.23
N MET A 212 -17.76 7.00 -0.99
CA MET A 212 -18.27 5.62 -0.99
C MET A 212 -18.56 5.07 -2.40
N SER A 213 -18.32 5.90 -3.41
CA SER A 213 -18.39 5.59 -4.83
C SER A 213 -17.38 6.46 -5.57
N ASN A 214 -16.67 5.91 -6.56
CA ASN A 214 -15.76 6.64 -7.45
C ASN A 214 -14.67 7.44 -6.71
N LEU A 215 -13.98 6.82 -5.74
CA LEU A 215 -12.94 7.47 -4.95
C LEU A 215 -11.84 8.10 -5.82
N ARG A 216 -11.33 7.39 -6.84
CA ARG A 216 -10.34 7.97 -7.77
C ARG A 216 -10.83 9.26 -8.44
N ALA A 217 -12.08 9.29 -8.88
CA ALA A 217 -12.67 10.48 -9.49
C ALA A 217 -12.81 11.65 -8.50
N ARG A 218 -13.17 11.36 -7.24
CA ARG A 218 -13.22 12.38 -6.17
C ARG A 218 -11.86 13.04 -5.95
N ILE A 219 -10.80 12.24 -5.88
CA ILE A 219 -9.43 12.75 -5.69
C ILE A 219 -8.95 13.53 -6.90
N LYS A 220 -9.19 13.02 -8.12
CA LYS A 220 -8.89 13.73 -9.37
C LYS A 220 -9.55 15.11 -9.39
N ARG A 221 -10.81 15.21 -8.96
CA ARG A 221 -11.52 16.49 -8.85
C ARG A 221 -10.87 17.43 -7.83
N HIS A 222 -10.47 16.96 -6.66
CA HIS A 222 -9.78 17.81 -5.68
C HIS A 222 -8.45 18.37 -6.19
N LYS A 223 -7.75 17.64 -7.08
CA LYS A 223 -6.52 18.11 -7.71
C LYS A 223 -6.74 19.13 -8.86
N GLN A 224 -7.91 19.14 -9.50
CA GLN A 224 -8.22 20.06 -10.59
C GLN A 224 -8.18 21.52 -10.13
N LYS A 225 -7.52 22.40 -10.89
CA LYS A 225 -7.50 23.85 -10.61
C LYS A 225 -8.77 24.55 -11.12
N ARG A 226 -9.21 24.29 -12.35
CA ARG A 226 -10.49 24.84 -12.85
C ARG A 226 -11.63 23.89 -12.53
N LYS A 227 -12.52 24.29 -11.62
CA LYS A 227 -13.70 23.51 -11.20
C LYS A 227 -14.71 24.41 -10.48
N ASN A 228 -15.96 23.95 -10.44
CA ASN A 228 -16.97 24.53 -9.57
C ASN A 228 -16.66 24.20 -8.11
N MET A 229 -16.72 25.19 -7.24
CA MET A 229 -16.45 25.05 -5.81
C MET A 229 -17.66 24.41 -5.14
N HIS A 230 -17.50 23.17 -4.69
CA HIS A 230 -18.61 22.40 -4.12
C HIS A 230 -18.33 21.94 -2.69
N TRP A 231 -17.12 21.44 -2.40
CA TRP A 231 -16.72 21.13 -1.03
C TRP A 231 -15.87 22.25 -0.43
N HIS A 232 -15.94 22.44 0.89
CA HIS A 232 -15.11 23.41 1.61
C HIS A 232 -13.61 23.26 1.29
N ILE A 233 -13.14 22.02 1.17
CA ILE A 233 -11.74 21.75 0.84
C ILE A 233 -11.35 22.23 -0.57
N ASP A 234 -12.29 22.36 -1.51
CA ASP A 234 -11.96 22.84 -2.85
C ASP A 234 -11.33 24.24 -2.77
N TYR A 235 -11.83 25.13 -1.90
CA TYR A 235 -11.31 26.49 -1.70
C TYR A 235 -9.84 26.51 -1.28
N LEU A 236 -9.47 25.64 -0.35
CA LEU A 236 -8.08 25.52 0.08
C LEU A 236 -7.19 24.86 -0.99
N THR A 237 -7.70 23.87 -1.72
CA THR A 237 -6.92 23.21 -2.80
C THR A 237 -6.59 24.12 -3.98
N GLN A 238 -7.34 25.21 -4.16
CA GLN A 238 -7.03 26.21 -5.20
C GLN A 238 -5.74 26.96 -4.91
N VAL A 239 -5.57 27.34 -3.64
CA VAL A 239 -4.52 28.25 -3.22
C VAL A 239 -3.37 27.55 -2.49
N THR A 240 -3.42 26.22 -2.36
CA THR A 240 -2.33 25.45 -1.75
C THR A 240 -1.08 25.42 -2.64
N ASP A 241 0.08 25.46 -1.99
CA ASP A 241 1.40 25.44 -2.61
C ASP A 241 1.95 24.00 -2.72
N GLY A 242 1.31 23.02 -2.06
CA GLY A 242 1.65 21.60 -2.17
C GLY A 242 0.43 20.72 -1.96
N PHE A 243 0.30 19.64 -2.72
CA PHE A 243 -0.86 18.74 -2.68
C PHE A 243 -0.41 17.29 -2.75
N LEU A 244 -0.75 16.51 -1.73
CA LEU A 244 -0.59 15.06 -1.69
C LEU A 244 -1.92 14.42 -1.27
N SER A 245 -2.33 13.35 -1.94
CA SER A 245 -3.49 12.56 -1.57
C SER A 245 -3.07 11.18 -1.08
N ILE A 246 -3.58 10.75 0.06
CA ILE A 246 -3.36 9.40 0.61
C ILE A 246 -4.72 8.72 0.74
N LEU A 247 -4.85 7.53 0.16
CA LEU A 247 -6.12 6.81 0.12
C LEU A 247 -6.20 5.81 1.27
N ILE A 248 -7.38 5.69 1.85
CA ILE A 248 -7.73 4.69 2.86
C ILE A 248 -8.99 3.99 2.34
N ARG A 249 -8.78 3.12 1.35
CA ARG A 249 -9.85 2.27 0.80
C ARG A 249 -10.43 1.36 1.87
N SER A 250 -11.75 1.25 1.86
CA SER A 250 -12.48 0.30 2.68
C SER A 250 -13.94 0.27 2.25
N SER A 251 -14.64 -0.83 2.49
CA SER A 251 -16.11 -0.86 2.38
C SER A 251 -16.80 -0.07 3.47
N GLN A 252 -16.12 0.23 4.58
CA GLN A 252 -16.69 0.90 5.75
C GLN A 252 -16.63 2.43 5.63
N ARG A 253 -17.64 3.11 6.17
CA ARG A 253 -17.68 4.58 6.31
C ARG A 253 -16.92 5.01 7.56
N GLN A 254 -15.61 5.22 7.42
CA GLN A 254 -14.72 5.47 8.56
C GLN A 254 -14.12 6.88 8.63
N ALA A 255 -14.54 7.84 7.79
CA ALA A 255 -13.94 9.18 7.76
C ALA A 255 -14.01 9.92 9.10
N CYS A 256 -15.10 9.80 9.86
CA CYS A 256 -15.19 10.43 11.17
C CYS A 256 -14.23 9.81 12.19
N GLU A 257 -14.02 8.48 12.15
CA GLU A 257 -13.05 7.82 13.02
C GLU A 257 -11.63 8.28 12.68
N VAL A 258 -11.29 8.31 11.39
CA VAL A 258 -10.01 8.83 10.90
C VAL A 258 -9.81 10.29 11.32
N ALA A 259 -10.81 11.16 11.13
CA ALA A 259 -10.73 12.56 11.54
C ALA A 259 -10.48 12.72 13.04
N ARG A 260 -11.16 11.93 13.89
CA ARG A 260 -10.92 11.98 15.34
C ARG A 260 -9.48 11.62 15.70
N SER A 261 -8.87 10.66 15.01
CA SER A 261 -7.46 10.32 15.24
C SER A 261 -6.49 11.47 14.94
N PHE A 262 -6.88 12.43 14.08
CA PHE A 262 -6.06 13.62 13.80
C PHE A 262 -6.19 14.72 14.86
N SER A 263 -7.28 14.74 15.63
CA SER A 263 -7.52 15.76 16.66
C SER A 263 -6.52 15.72 17.82
N SER A 264 -5.91 14.55 18.08
CA SER A 264 -4.88 14.38 19.11
C SER A 264 -3.46 14.70 18.63
N ILE A 265 -3.23 14.79 17.31
CA ILE A 265 -1.88 14.97 16.73
C ILE A 265 -1.68 16.34 16.06
N MET A 266 -2.78 17.01 15.71
CA MET A 266 -2.79 18.28 14.99
C MET A 266 -3.87 19.20 15.54
N LYS A 267 -3.69 20.53 15.38
CA LYS A 267 -4.69 21.50 15.84
C LYS A 267 -5.91 21.44 14.93
N SER A 268 -7.10 21.47 15.52
CA SER A 268 -8.34 21.52 14.74
C SER A 268 -8.43 22.82 13.93
N GLY A 269 -8.86 22.70 12.68
CA GLY A 269 -9.18 23.83 11.81
C GLY A 269 -10.56 24.44 12.12
N PRO A 270 -11.08 25.29 11.22
CA PRO A 270 -12.37 25.96 11.43
C PRO A 270 -13.53 24.99 11.69
N TYR A 271 -14.44 25.42 12.58
CA TYR A 271 -15.66 24.68 12.91
C TYR A 271 -16.53 24.46 11.66
N GLY A 272 -17.09 23.26 11.51
CA GLY A 272 -17.94 22.86 10.38
C GLY A 272 -17.19 22.58 9.08
N PHE A 273 -15.86 22.71 9.05
CA PHE A 273 -15.08 22.51 7.82
C PHE A 273 -15.06 21.03 7.41
N GLY A 274 -15.90 20.69 6.43
CA GLY A 274 -15.95 19.35 5.83
C GLY A 274 -16.72 18.31 6.64
N SER A 275 -17.48 18.78 7.64
CA SER A 275 -18.28 17.95 8.55
C SER A 275 -19.78 18.27 8.47
N SER A 276 -20.27 18.80 7.35
CA SER A 276 -21.67 19.24 7.19
C SER A 276 -22.70 18.11 7.31
N ASP A 277 -22.28 16.86 7.11
CA ASP A 277 -23.10 15.64 7.18
C ASP A 277 -22.83 14.82 8.44
N CYS A 278 -22.08 15.35 9.42
CA CYS A 278 -21.76 14.63 10.66
C CYS A 278 -21.64 15.56 11.88
N LYS A 279 -21.40 14.98 13.06
CA LYS A 279 -21.27 15.72 14.33
C LYS A 279 -19.82 16.12 14.66
N CYS A 280 -18.87 15.93 13.75
CA CYS A 280 -17.48 16.30 13.99
C CYS A 280 -17.33 17.82 14.03
N LEU A 281 -16.48 18.32 14.94
CA LEU A 281 -16.13 19.75 15.01
C LEU A 281 -15.57 20.25 13.66
N THR A 282 -14.68 19.46 13.07
CA THR A 282 -14.05 19.75 11.78
C THR A 282 -13.43 18.47 11.23
N HIS A 283 -13.23 18.41 9.92
CA HIS A 283 -12.41 17.39 9.25
C HIS A 283 -11.10 17.97 8.71
N LEU A 284 -10.77 19.22 9.04
CA LEU A 284 -9.51 19.86 8.66
C LEU A 284 -8.64 20.08 9.90
N PHE A 285 -7.36 19.74 9.78
CA PHE A 285 -6.38 19.84 10.87
C PHE A 285 -5.13 20.57 10.37
N TRP A 286 -4.44 21.29 11.26
CA TRP A 286 -3.26 22.09 10.96
C TRP A 286 -2.08 21.76 11.86
N SER A 287 -0.88 21.82 11.30
CA SER A 287 0.39 21.82 12.01
C SER A 287 1.41 22.71 11.33
N GLU A 288 2.31 23.30 12.11
CA GLU A 288 3.41 24.10 11.55
C GLU A 288 4.42 23.24 10.78
N LYS A 289 4.77 22.07 11.33
CA LYS A 289 5.70 21.10 10.74
C LYS A 289 4.98 20.06 9.89
N SER A 290 5.70 19.43 8.96
CA SER A 290 5.15 18.38 8.10
C SER A 290 4.67 17.18 8.94
N PRO A 291 3.43 16.70 8.75
CA PRO A 291 2.95 15.50 9.42
C PRO A 291 3.57 14.22 8.84
N LEU A 292 4.10 14.26 7.61
CA LEU A 292 4.64 13.09 6.89
C LEU A 292 5.93 12.51 7.51
N GLN A 293 6.53 13.21 8.49
CA GLN A 293 7.72 12.76 9.21
C GLN A 293 7.40 12.34 10.65
N ARG A 294 6.12 12.40 11.06
CA ARG A 294 5.70 12.11 12.43
C ARG A 294 5.28 10.65 12.55
N GLU A 295 5.85 9.94 13.51
CA GLU A 295 5.47 8.55 13.81
C GLU A 295 3.96 8.42 14.04
N ALA A 296 3.37 9.29 14.87
CA ALA A 296 1.94 9.30 15.14
C ALA A 296 1.05 9.46 13.88
N PHE A 297 1.55 10.10 12.82
CA PHE A 297 0.83 10.16 11.53
C PHE A 297 0.85 8.80 10.83
N HIS A 298 2.01 8.12 10.83
CA HIS A 298 2.15 6.78 10.26
C HIS A 298 1.36 5.73 11.06
N ASP A 299 1.27 5.87 12.39
CA ASP A 299 0.47 4.98 13.23
C ASP A 299 -1.02 5.06 12.87
N VAL A 300 -1.54 6.27 12.64
CA VAL A 300 -2.91 6.46 12.14
C VAL A 300 -3.08 5.78 10.78
N LEU A 301 -2.16 5.98 9.85
CA LEU A 301 -2.23 5.32 8.54
C LEU A 301 -2.21 3.79 8.65
N GLN A 302 -1.30 3.23 9.44
CA GLN A 302 -1.19 1.77 9.64
C GLN A 302 -2.45 1.21 10.27
N ARG A 303 -3.02 1.88 11.28
CA ARG A 303 -4.28 1.47 11.93
C ARG A 303 -5.44 1.32 10.94
N PHE A 304 -5.54 2.21 9.94
CA PHE A 304 -6.67 2.22 9.00
C PHE A 304 -6.39 1.52 7.67
N ARG A 305 -5.12 1.38 7.25
CA ARG A 305 -4.73 0.70 6.01
C ARG A 305 -4.34 -0.76 6.19
N MET A 306 -3.87 -1.13 7.39
CA MET A 306 -3.36 -2.48 7.67
C MET A 306 -4.23 -3.12 8.75
N ARG A 307 -5.52 -3.26 8.44
CA ARG A 307 -6.50 -3.95 9.28
C ARG A 307 -6.41 -5.45 9.05
N HIS A 308 -6.60 -6.20 10.12
CA HIS A 308 -6.76 -7.65 10.03
C HIS A 308 -8.07 -8.00 9.30
N PRO A 309 -8.10 -9.11 8.55
CA PRO A 309 -9.30 -9.65 7.92
C PRO A 309 -10.45 -9.94 8.87
#